data_AF-A0A7G8GQ12-F1
#
_entry.id   AF-A0A7G8GQ12-F1
#
_cell.length_a   1.000
_cell.length_b   1.000
_cell.length_c   1.000
_cell.angle_alpha   90.00
_cell.angle_beta   90.00
_cell.angle_gamma   90.00
#
_symmetry.space_group_name_H-M   'P 1'
#
loop_
_entity.id
_entity.type
_entity.pdbx_description
1 polymer ?
#
loop_
_entity_poly.entity_id
_entity_poly.type
_entity_poly.pdbx_seq_one_letter_code
_entity_poly.pdbx_strand_id
1 'polypeptide(L)'
;MAMLSLKLVAIAKDEAPYLAEWIFHHLYLGVDEIEIYMNGITDNSYRIIRRISASSSRVKFVQSDELLRLSTKAKKSFQVAMYDHAIKNEKAARKFSHLLFLDIDEYLMPAEFGTGIRSLLRQNQRADVVSFLWHSDLPSLQRLSFSPVLSRSLWMKKMCQMKSMCRLNGAVKGSKIHTFNVYQNKSHQADFRLSDGSSPKLNATRKRVSSSDLERLSGKFEPWFVYHRVFRSHDEYCASLVKGRLHRNNRQPIKDNRYGYCIEVDGEDLGRFHGDPIEYRINWWHQIYYQWSYSWFVRRLGLKKLISEGQSFTMRRYQILKKLIDRQPELQHRYRTQLRSTRFELS
;
A
#
# COMPACT_ATOMS: atom_id res chain seq x y z
N MET A 1 -22.27 -18.03 15.60
CA MET A 1 -20.91 -17.74 15.07
C MET A 1 -20.67 -16.24 15.12
N ALA A 2 -19.50 -15.78 15.58
CA ALA A 2 -19.15 -14.37 15.51
C ALA A 2 -19.13 -13.91 14.04
N MET A 3 -19.71 -12.74 13.74
CA MET A 3 -19.75 -12.20 12.39
C MET A 3 -18.32 -11.85 11.93
N LEU A 4 -17.86 -12.45 10.82
CA LEU A 4 -16.55 -12.16 10.23
C LEU A 4 -16.58 -10.79 9.55
N SER A 5 -15.75 -9.84 10.00
CA SER A 5 -15.68 -8.47 9.50
C SER A 5 -14.26 -7.92 9.54
N LEU A 6 -13.95 -7.01 8.61
CA LEU A 6 -12.63 -6.44 8.41
C LEU A 6 -12.65 -4.91 8.51
N LYS A 7 -11.83 -4.37 9.41
CA LYS A 7 -11.42 -2.96 9.37
C LYS A 7 -10.11 -2.84 8.62
N LEU A 8 -10.06 -1.97 7.62
CA LEU A 8 -8.85 -1.60 6.92
C LEU A 8 -8.36 -0.25 7.43
N VAL A 9 -7.08 -0.16 7.76
CA VAL A 9 -6.47 1.05 8.31
C VAL A 9 -5.28 1.46 7.45
N ALA A 10 -5.20 2.75 7.13
CA ALA A 10 -4.11 3.32 6.34
C ALA A 10 -3.58 4.62 6.96
N ILE A 11 -2.37 4.99 6.55
CA ILE A 11 -1.79 6.31 6.80
C ILE A 11 -1.66 7.03 5.46
N ALA A 12 -2.11 8.28 5.40
CA ALA A 12 -2.04 9.10 4.19
C ALA A 12 -1.28 10.41 4.45
N LYS A 13 -0.34 10.71 3.55
CA LYS A 13 0.32 12.02 3.44
C LYS A 13 0.45 12.44 1.99
N ASP A 14 -0.35 13.44 1.61
CA ASP A 14 -0.44 13.96 0.24
C ASP A 14 -0.69 12.86 -0.80
N GLU A 15 -1.84 12.20 -0.68
CA GLU A 15 -2.24 11.07 -1.53
C GLU A 15 -3.52 11.40 -2.32
N ALA A 16 -3.85 12.68 -2.52
CA ALA A 16 -5.07 13.12 -3.18
C ALA A 16 -5.34 12.50 -4.56
N PRO A 17 -4.34 12.25 -5.44
CA PRO A 17 -4.60 11.61 -6.74
C PRO A 17 -5.22 10.22 -6.63
N TYR A 18 -4.91 9.48 -5.56
CA TYR A 18 -5.19 8.04 -5.45
C TYR A 18 -6.14 7.69 -4.32
N LEU A 19 -6.33 8.59 -3.36
CA LEU A 19 -7.13 8.34 -2.15
C LEU A 19 -8.55 7.85 -2.48
N ALA A 20 -9.21 8.46 -3.47
CA ALA A 20 -10.57 8.07 -3.86
C ALA A 20 -10.63 6.68 -4.49
N GLU A 21 -9.69 6.35 -5.39
CA GLU A 21 -9.62 5.04 -6.05
C GLU A 21 -9.30 3.94 -5.05
N TRP A 22 -8.34 4.19 -4.15
CA TRP A 22 -7.96 3.25 -3.10
C TRP A 22 -9.12 2.96 -2.14
N ILE A 23 -9.86 3.98 -1.69
CA ILE A 23 -11.04 3.78 -0.84
C ILE A 23 -12.12 3.01 -1.58
N PHE A 24 -12.43 3.43 -2.81
CA PHE A 24 -13.45 2.78 -3.63
C PHE A 24 -13.14 1.30 -3.84
N HIS A 25 -11.90 0.97 -4.20
CA HIS A 25 -11.46 -0.40 -4.43
C HIS A 25 -11.75 -1.33 -3.25
N HIS A 26 -11.35 -0.91 -2.05
CA HIS A 26 -11.52 -1.74 -0.86
C HIS A 26 -12.99 -1.82 -0.42
N LEU A 27 -13.78 -0.75 -0.60
CA LEU A 27 -15.23 -0.82 -0.38
C LEU A 27 -15.91 -1.76 -1.38
N TYR A 28 -15.47 -1.74 -2.65
CA TYR A 28 -15.97 -2.61 -3.73
C TYR A 28 -15.73 -4.09 -3.42
N LEU A 29 -14.56 -4.44 -2.86
CA LEU A 29 -14.26 -5.80 -2.40
C LEU A 29 -15.06 -6.23 -1.15
N GLY A 30 -15.73 -5.29 -0.48
CA GLY A 30 -16.57 -5.55 0.69
C GLY A 30 -15.90 -5.36 2.05
N VAL A 31 -14.82 -4.57 2.15
CA VAL A 31 -14.23 -4.17 3.44
C VAL A 31 -15.24 -3.42 4.30
N ASP A 32 -15.52 -3.88 5.52
CA ASP A 32 -16.62 -3.34 6.33
C ASP A 32 -16.42 -1.87 6.72
N GLU A 33 -15.21 -1.48 7.14
CA GLU A 33 -14.87 -0.10 7.48
C GLU A 33 -13.42 0.22 7.09
N ILE A 34 -13.21 1.46 6.63
CA ILE A 34 -11.91 2.03 6.30
C ILE A 34 -11.66 3.21 7.24
N GLU A 35 -10.50 3.23 7.89
CA GLU A 35 -10.05 4.35 8.74
C GLU A 35 -8.69 4.85 8.27
N ILE A 36 -8.62 6.12 7.89
CA ILE A 36 -7.40 6.73 7.34
C ILE A 36 -6.87 7.78 8.29
N TYR A 37 -5.65 7.57 8.77
CA TYR A 37 -4.95 8.55 9.60
C TYR A 37 -4.14 9.46 8.70
N MET A 38 -4.40 10.75 8.82
CA MET A 38 -3.84 11.76 7.94
C MET A 38 -2.87 12.63 8.72
N ASN A 39 -1.68 12.84 8.17
CA ASN A 39 -0.64 13.61 8.82
C ASN A 39 0.14 14.48 7.82
N GLY A 40 0.44 15.70 8.20
CA GLY A 40 1.22 16.65 7.41
C GLY A 40 0.67 16.85 6.00
N ILE A 41 -0.66 16.94 5.86
CA ILE A 41 -1.32 17.14 4.58
C ILE A 41 -1.06 18.56 4.08
N THR A 42 -0.57 18.65 2.85
CA THR A 42 -0.23 19.87 2.13
C THR A 42 -0.88 19.95 0.74
N ASP A 43 -1.46 18.83 0.27
CA ASP A 43 -2.36 18.82 -0.89
C ASP A 43 -3.83 18.94 -0.45
N ASN A 44 -4.76 18.63 -1.36
CA ASN A 44 -6.20 18.68 -1.10
C ASN A 44 -6.79 17.35 -0.58
N SER A 45 -5.99 16.42 -0.04
CA SER A 45 -6.46 15.10 0.45
C SER A 45 -7.59 15.23 1.48
N TYR A 46 -7.55 16.23 2.37
CA TYR A 46 -8.62 16.47 3.35
C TYR A 46 -9.97 16.77 2.70
N ARG A 47 -9.99 17.46 1.55
CA ARG A 47 -11.24 17.77 0.83
C ARG A 47 -11.86 16.52 0.22
N ILE A 48 -11.02 15.60 -0.28
CA ILE A 48 -11.47 14.32 -0.85
C ILE A 48 -12.07 13.45 0.25
N ILE A 49 -11.33 13.19 1.33
CA ILE A 49 -11.79 12.27 2.37
C ILE A 49 -13.06 12.77 3.06
N ARG A 50 -13.19 14.08 3.31
CA ARG A 50 -14.38 14.68 3.95
C ARG A 50 -15.64 14.45 3.13
N ARG A 51 -15.55 14.55 1.79
CA ARG A 51 -16.69 14.27 0.91
C ARG A 51 -17.07 12.79 0.92
N ILE A 52 -16.07 11.90 0.93
CA ILE A 52 -16.32 10.46 0.98
C ILE A 52 -16.96 10.08 2.33
N SER A 53 -16.37 10.52 3.46
CA SER A 53 -16.86 10.20 4.80
C SER A 53 -18.25 10.78 5.08
N ALA A 54 -18.55 11.97 4.56
CA ALA A 54 -19.90 12.55 4.67
C ALA A 54 -20.96 11.72 3.93
N SER A 55 -20.56 10.96 2.90
CA SER A 55 -21.47 10.14 2.10
C SER A 55 -21.55 8.67 2.53
N SER A 56 -20.67 8.23 3.43
CA SER A 56 -20.54 6.82 3.83
C SER A 56 -19.97 6.71 5.24
N SER A 57 -20.78 6.18 6.16
CA SER A 57 -20.36 5.89 7.54
C SER A 57 -19.28 4.80 7.64
N ARG A 58 -19.01 4.07 6.54
CA ARG A 58 -17.95 3.06 6.44
C ARG A 58 -16.56 3.67 6.23
N VAL A 59 -16.45 4.97 5.98
CA VAL A 59 -15.17 5.65 5.75
C VAL A 59 -14.97 6.71 6.81
N LYS A 60 -13.92 6.54 7.61
CA LYS A 60 -13.53 7.46 8.68
C LYS A 60 -12.12 7.99 8.42
N PHE A 61 -11.83 9.15 8.98
CA PHE A 61 -10.48 9.68 9.00
C PHE A 61 -10.16 10.33 10.33
N VAL A 62 -8.87 10.33 10.67
CA VAL A 62 -8.35 10.90 11.91
C VAL A 62 -7.23 11.86 11.55
N GLN A 63 -7.31 13.10 12.04
CA GLN A 63 -6.19 14.03 11.97
C GLN A 63 -5.15 13.60 13.01
N SER A 64 -3.94 13.28 12.56
CA SER A 64 -2.94 12.60 13.38
C SER A 64 -1.64 13.39 13.53
N ASP A 65 -1.68 14.69 13.29
CA ASP A 65 -0.53 15.60 13.43
C ASP A 65 -0.02 15.68 14.88
N GLU A 66 -0.92 15.63 15.87
CA GLU A 66 -0.51 15.58 17.27
C GLU A 66 0.18 14.26 17.61
N LEU A 67 -0.36 13.13 17.16
CA LEU A 67 0.24 11.82 17.35
C LEU A 67 1.61 11.73 16.65
N LEU A 68 1.75 12.35 15.48
CA LEU A 68 3.04 12.53 14.81
C LEU A 68 4.02 13.31 15.69
N ARG A 69 3.61 14.47 16.21
CA ARG A 69 4.44 15.30 17.10
C ARG A 69 4.91 14.51 18.33
N LEU A 70 4.00 13.81 19.00
CA LEU A 70 4.29 13.02 20.19
C LEU A 70 5.24 11.86 19.88
N SER A 71 5.00 11.14 18.77
CA SER A 71 5.85 10.02 18.33
C SER A 71 7.26 10.49 17.99
N THR A 72 7.40 11.63 17.29
CA THR A 72 8.68 12.24 16.97
C THR A 72 9.42 12.67 18.24
N LYS A 73 8.74 13.34 19.19
CA LYS A 73 9.34 13.72 20.49
C LYS A 73 9.85 12.50 21.27
N ALA A 74 9.08 11.40 21.22
CA ALA A 74 9.45 10.14 21.87
C ALA A 74 10.49 9.31 21.09
N LYS A 75 11.00 9.80 19.94
CA LYS A 75 11.89 9.04 19.02
C LYS A 75 11.33 7.68 18.61
N LYS A 76 10.00 7.56 18.51
CA LYS A 76 9.28 6.35 18.09
C LYS A 76 8.86 6.45 16.63
N SER A 77 8.73 5.30 15.97
CA SER A 77 8.14 5.24 14.63
C SER A 77 6.68 5.70 14.72
N PHE A 78 6.36 6.81 14.03
CA PHE A 78 4.99 7.29 13.92
C PHE A 78 4.06 6.19 13.42
N GLN A 79 4.42 5.49 12.34
CA GLN A 79 3.60 4.43 11.75
C GLN A 79 3.27 3.31 12.76
N VAL A 80 4.24 2.86 13.57
CA VAL A 80 4.01 1.84 14.60
C VAL A 80 3.12 2.38 15.72
N ALA A 81 3.40 3.58 16.23
CA ALA A 81 2.56 4.21 17.26
C ALA A 81 1.09 4.35 16.79
N MET A 82 0.92 4.66 15.51
CA MET A 82 -0.38 4.81 14.87
C MET A 82 -1.12 3.46 14.77
N TYR A 83 -0.46 2.42 14.28
CA TYR A 83 -1.03 1.08 14.21
C TYR A 83 -1.35 0.51 15.60
N ASP A 84 -0.51 0.76 16.61
CA ASP A 84 -0.79 0.38 17.99
C ASP A 84 -2.01 1.10 18.56
N HIS A 85 -2.19 2.38 18.24
CA HIS A 85 -3.38 3.14 18.59
C HIS A 85 -4.65 2.56 17.94
N ALA A 86 -4.60 2.23 16.65
CA ALA A 86 -5.71 1.58 15.95
C ALA A 86 -6.06 0.22 16.56
N ILE A 87 -5.06 -0.62 16.88
CA ILE A 87 -5.27 -1.91 17.56
C ILE A 87 -5.94 -1.70 18.91
N LYS A 88 -5.47 -0.75 19.72
CA LYS A 88 -6.02 -0.47 21.05
C LYS A 88 -7.49 -0.05 20.96
N ASN A 89 -7.82 0.86 20.05
CA ASN A 89 -9.19 1.34 19.87
C ASN A 89 -10.11 0.21 19.43
N GLU A 90 -9.67 -0.62 18.48
CA GLU A 90 -10.53 -1.68 17.96
C GLU A 90 -10.72 -2.83 18.95
N LYS A 91 -9.72 -3.12 19.78
CA LYS A 91 -9.87 -4.04 20.93
C LYS A 91 -10.86 -3.52 21.96
N ALA A 92 -10.88 -2.21 22.21
CA ALA A 92 -11.82 -1.61 23.17
C ALA A 92 -13.25 -1.59 22.60
N ALA A 93 -13.40 -1.23 21.32
CA ALA A 93 -14.70 -1.15 20.65
C ALA A 93 -15.31 -2.54 20.34
N ARG A 94 -14.46 -3.56 20.11
CA ARG A 94 -14.86 -4.94 19.74
C ARG A 94 -15.82 -5.00 18.53
N LYS A 95 -15.69 -4.05 17.60
CA LYS A 95 -16.60 -3.91 16.45
C LYS A 95 -16.24 -4.84 15.28
N PHE A 96 -14.95 -5.10 15.06
CA PHE A 96 -14.48 -5.92 13.95
C PHE A 96 -13.73 -7.15 14.43
N SER A 97 -13.81 -8.23 13.66
CA SER A 97 -13.06 -9.46 13.98
C SER A 97 -11.66 -9.48 13.40
N HIS A 98 -11.38 -8.67 12.38
CA HIS A 98 -10.07 -8.58 11.73
C HIS A 98 -9.65 -7.13 11.48
N LEU A 99 -8.33 -6.92 11.49
CA LEU A 99 -7.67 -5.64 11.20
C LEU A 99 -6.59 -5.86 10.14
N LEU A 100 -6.57 -5.03 9.10
CA LEU A 100 -5.53 -5.01 8.07
C LEU A 100 -4.94 -3.61 7.98
N PHE A 101 -3.62 -3.53 7.86
CA PHE A 101 -2.91 -2.29 7.56
C PHE A 101 -2.42 -2.32 6.11
N LEU A 102 -2.74 -1.28 5.33
CA LEU A 102 -2.22 -1.07 3.99
C LEU A 102 -1.83 0.39 3.78
N ASP A 103 -0.81 0.61 2.96
CA ASP A 103 -0.43 1.94 2.50
C ASP A 103 -1.28 2.33 1.26
N ILE A 104 -1.41 3.63 0.94
CA ILE A 104 -2.32 4.10 -0.14
C ILE A 104 -1.87 3.66 -1.55
N ASP A 105 -0.62 3.21 -1.70
CA ASP A 105 -0.08 2.59 -2.91
C ASP A 105 -0.23 1.06 -2.94
N GLU A 106 -0.85 0.45 -1.93
CA GLU A 106 -1.04 -1.00 -1.79
C GLU A 106 -2.53 -1.37 -1.92
N TYR A 107 -2.85 -2.31 -2.82
CA TYR A 107 -4.22 -2.78 -3.08
C TYR A 107 -4.32 -4.26 -2.76
N LEU A 108 -5.23 -4.65 -1.86
CA LEU A 108 -5.51 -6.06 -1.62
C LEU A 108 -6.29 -6.63 -2.81
N MET A 109 -5.74 -7.65 -3.46
CA MET A 109 -6.30 -8.25 -4.67
C MET A 109 -6.59 -9.74 -4.45
N PRO A 110 -7.76 -10.25 -4.89
CA PRO A 110 -7.96 -11.69 -5.02
C PRO A 110 -7.26 -12.22 -6.28
N ALA A 111 -6.81 -13.47 -6.30
CA ALA A 111 -6.33 -14.12 -7.53
C ALA A 111 -7.40 -14.12 -8.63
N GLU A 112 -8.65 -14.34 -8.24
CA GLU A 112 -9.81 -14.25 -9.12
C GLU A 112 -10.60 -12.97 -8.83
N PHE A 113 -10.45 -11.97 -9.71
CA PHE A 113 -11.14 -10.69 -9.57
C PHE A 113 -12.66 -10.87 -9.58
N GLY A 114 -13.33 -10.31 -8.57
CA GLY A 114 -14.76 -10.55 -8.29
C GLY A 114 -14.98 -11.29 -6.96
N THR A 115 -13.95 -11.97 -6.46
CA THR A 115 -13.99 -12.57 -5.12
C THR A 115 -13.99 -11.50 -4.02
N GLY A 116 -14.96 -11.55 -3.11
CA GLY A 116 -15.10 -10.58 -2.02
C GLY A 116 -14.37 -10.99 -0.73
N ILE A 117 -14.13 -10.01 0.15
CA ILE A 117 -13.41 -10.15 1.43
C ILE A 117 -13.98 -11.25 2.34
N ARG A 118 -15.29 -11.51 2.27
CA ARG A 118 -15.90 -12.59 3.08
C ARG A 118 -15.29 -13.96 2.79
N SER A 119 -14.85 -14.22 1.55
CA SER A 119 -14.16 -15.46 1.19
C SER A 119 -12.81 -15.56 1.91
N LEU A 120 -12.00 -14.50 1.85
CA LEU A 120 -10.72 -14.39 2.57
C LEU A 120 -10.86 -14.71 4.06
N LEU A 121 -11.83 -14.05 4.71
CA LEU A 121 -12.04 -14.19 6.16
C LEU A 121 -12.49 -15.62 6.53
N ARG A 122 -13.34 -16.25 5.72
CA ARG A 122 -13.81 -17.63 5.98
C ARG A 122 -12.69 -18.64 5.82
N GLN A 123 -11.90 -18.54 4.75
CA GLN A 123 -10.77 -19.43 4.48
C GLN A 123 -9.71 -19.37 5.59
N ASN A 124 -9.53 -18.19 6.21
CA ASN A 124 -8.48 -17.96 7.19
C ASN A 124 -9.00 -17.70 8.62
N GLN A 125 -10.24 -18.10 8.93
CA GLN A 125 -10.89 -17.75 10.21
C GLN A 125 -10.18 -18.27 11.48
N ARG A 126 -9.27 -19.25 11.33
CA ARG A 126 -8.50 -19.83 12.45
C ARG A 126 -7.14 -19.17 12.67
N ALA A 127 -6.54 -18.60 11.62
CA ALA A 127 -5.22 -18.00 11.71
C ALA A 127 -5.24 -16.74 12.58
N ASP A 128 -4.18 -16.54 13.36
CA ASP A 128 -3.99 -15.30 14.12
C ASP A 128 -3.54 -14.17 13.18
N VAL A 129 -2.66 -14.50 12.22
CA VAL A 129 -2.11 -13.56 11.25
C VAL A 129 -2.08 -14.20 9.87
N VAL A 130 -2.66 -13.52 8.88
CA VAL A 130 -2.62 -13.90 7.46
C VAL A 130 -1.77 -12.88 6.72
N SER A 131 -0.78 -13.33 5.97
CA SER A 131 0.11 -12.45 5.21
C SER A 131 -0.09 -12.60 3.70
N PHE A 132 -0.02 -11.48 3.01
CA PHE A 132 -0.24 -11.32 1.58
C PHE A 132 1.06 -10.84 0.94
N LEU A 133 1.58 -11.63 0.01
CA LEU A 133 2.80 -11.26 -0.72
C LEU A 133 2.55 -10.08 -1.63
N TRP A 134 3.56 -9.23 -1.74
CA TRP A 134 3.54 -8.09 -2.65
C TRP A 134 3.80 -8.55 -4.08
N HIS A 135 3.06 -7.96 -5.00
CA HIS A 135 3.29 -7.99 -6.44
C HIS A 135 3.41 -6.55 -6.92
N SER A 136 4.56 -6.18 -7.45
CA SER A 136 4.81 -4.82 -7.93
C SER A 136 4.28 -4.65 -9.34
N ASP A 137 3.83 -3.44 -9.67
CA ASP A 137 3.77 -3.03 -11.06
C ASP A 137 5.15 -3.02 -11.71
N LEU A 138 5.18 -3.07 -13.05
CA LEU A 138 6.41 -2.95 -13.83
C LEU A 138 6.66 -1.50 -14.25
N PRO A 139 7.92 -1.04 -14.30
CA PRO A 139 8.26 0.25 -14.90
C PRO A 139 7.97 0.22 -16.40
N SER A 140 7.39 1.30 -16.91
CA SER A 140 7.15 1.49 -18.35
C SER A 140 7.16 2.98 -18.69
N LEU A 141 7.95 3.37 -19.69
CA LEU A 141 7.96 4.75 -20.19
C LEU A 141 6.71 5.11 -21.00
N GLN A 142 5.95 4.11 -21.45
CA GLN A 142 4.71 4.31 -22.20
C GLN A 142 3.50 4.49 -21.29
N ARG A 143 3.62 4.17 -19.99
CA ARG A 143 2.50 4.30 -19.04
C ARG A 143 2.22 5.77 -18.76
N LEU A 144 1.00 6.20 -19.10
CA LEU A 144 0.50 7.54 -18.81
C LEU A 144 0.39 7.79 -17.29
N SER A 145 0.64 9.03 -16.89
CA SER A 145 0.47 9.47 -15.50
C SER A 145 -0.97 9.29 -15.03
N PHE A 146 -1.13 8.81 -13.79
CA PHE A 146 -2.44 8.59 -13.16
C PHE A 146 -3.33 7.62 -13.93
N SER A 147 -2.72 6.64 -14.59
CA SER A 147 -3.47 5.53 -15.19
C SER A 147 -4.30 4.81 -14.12
N PRO A 148 -5.50 4.29 -14.48
CA PRO A 148 -6.33 3.51 -13.57
C PRO A 148 -5.56 2.37 -12.90
N VAL A 149 -5.93 2.02 -11.66
CA VAL A 149 -5.31 0.91 -10.94
C VAL A 149 -5.58 -0.43 -11.62
N LEU A 150 -6.78 -0.61 -12.19
CA LEU A 150 -7.17 -1.83 -12.88
C LEU A 150 -7.32 -1.64 -14.40
N SER A 151 -6.60 -2.43 -15.16
CA SER A 151 -6.81 -2.68 -16.59
C SER A 151 -7.19 -4.14 -16.82
N ARG A 152 -7.62 -4.48 -18.04
CA ARG A 152 -7.97 -5.87 -18.41
C ARG A 152 -6.80 -6.83 -18.23
N SER A 153 -5.59 -6.35 -18.52
CA SER A 153 -4.33 -7.06 -18.35
C SER A 153 -3.39 -6.18 -17.53
N LEU A 154 -2.84 -6.73 -16.46
CA LEU A 154 -1.87 -6.11 -15.58
C LEU A 154 -0.68 -7.05 -15.43
N TRP A 155 0.50 -6.60 -15.83
CA TRP A 155 1.73 -7.37 -15.60
C TRP A 155 2.35 -6.96 -14.28
N MET A 156 2.67 -7.94 -13.45
CA MET A 156 3.21 -7.72 -12.11
C MET A 156 4.39 -8.64 -11.83
N LYS A 157 5.37 -8.18 -11.05
CA LYS A 157 6.49 -9.01 -10.58
C LYS A 157 6.38 -9.28 -9.09
N LYS A 158 6.51 -10.56 -8.70
CA LYS A 158 6.44 -10.96 -7.29
C LYS A 158 7.56 -10.33 -6.49
N MET A 159 7.29 -10.02 -5.24
CA MET A 159 8.27 -9.48 -4.31
C MET A 159 8.41 -10.35 -3.06
N CYS A 160 9.56 -10.21 -2.38
CA CYS A 160 9.81 -10.91 -1.12
C CYS A 160 9.05 -10.33 0.07
N GLN A 161 8.53 -9.10 -0.06
CA GLN A 161 7.80 -8.41 1.00
C GLN A 161 6.33 -8.79 1.06
N MET A 162 5.72 -8.52 2.22
CA MET A 162 4.32 -8.81 2.48
C MET A 162 3.68 -7.73 3.36
N LYS A 163 2.35 -7.76 3.42
CA LYS A 163 1.53 -7.11 4.45
C LYS A 163 0.64 -8.14 5.10
N SER A 164 0.30 -7.95 6.37
CA SER A 164 -0.54 -8.90 7.09
C SER A 164 -1.87 -8.29 7.54
N MET A 165 -2.89 -9.15 7.61
CA MET A 165 -4.12 -8.97 8.37
C MET A 165 -4.01 -9.79 9.66
N CYS A 166 -4.65 -9.32 10.73
CA CYS A 166 -4.67 -10.01 12.01
C CYS A 166 -6.08 -10.17 12.56
N ARG A 167 -6.32 -11.31 13.21
CA ARG A 167 -7.56 -11.61 13.91
C ARG A 167 -7.54 -10.96 15.30
N LEU A 168 -8.61 -10.25 15.64
CA LEU A 168 -8.79 -9.58 16.93
C LEU A 168 -9.41 -10.53 17.97
N ASN A 169 -8.78 -11.69 18.18
CA ASN A 169 -9.21 -12.74 19.14
C ASN A 169 -8.55 -12.62 20.53
N GLY A 170 -7.85 -11.52 20.81
CA GLY A 170 -7.07 -11.33 22.03
C GLY A 170 -5.58 -11.70 21.90
N ALA A 171 -5.17 -12.43 20.86
CA ALA A 171 -3.77 -12.81 20.67
C ALA A 171 -2.86 -11.64 20.26
N VAL A 172 -3.40 -10.60 19.63
CA VAL A 172 -2.62 -9.42 19.19
C VAL A 172 -2.07 -8.67 20.40
N LYS A 173 -0.77 -8.38 20.45
CA LYS A 173 -0.13 -7.53 21.45
C LYS A 173 0.09 -6.10 20.94
N GLY A 174 0.46 -5.95 19.67
CA GLY A 174 0.75 -4.67 19.04
C GLY A 174 1.12 -4.86 17.57
N SER A 175 1.74 -3.86 16.97
CA SER A 175 2.02 -3.81 15.53
C SER A 175 3.51 -3.82 15.19
N LYS A 176 3.78 -4.22 13.95
CA LYS A 176 4.98 -3.90 13.17
C LYS A 176 4.51 -3.28 11.86
N ILE A 177 5.42 -2.67 11.11
CA ILE A 177 5.08 -1.99 9.83
C ILE A 177 4.40 -2.95 8.81
N HIS A 178 4.83 -4.22 8.78
CA HIS A 178 4.37 -5.21 7.81
C HIS A 178 3.50 -6.33 8.41
N THR A 179 3.45 -6.44 9.74
CA THR A 179 2.85 -7.58 10.42
C THR A 179 2.48 -7.22 11.86
N PHE A 180 2.07 -8.19 12.68
CA PHE A 180 1.63 -7.98 14.05
C PHE A 180 2.54 -8.66 15.07
N ASN A 181 2.63 -8.04 16.25
CA ASN A 181 3.13 -8.72 17.43
C ASN A 181 1.97 -9.44 18.08
N VAL A 182 2.14 -10.73 18.34
CA VAL A 182 1.15 -11.63 18.94
C VAL A 182 1.75 -12.27 20.18
N TYR A 183 0.94 -12.53 21.19
CA TYR A 183 1.37 -13.24 22.39
C TYR A 183 1.87 -14.64 22.02
N GLN A 184 2.93 -15.07 22.69
CA GLN A 184 3.45 -16.42 22.62
C GLN A 184 3.60 -16.90 24.06
N ASN A 185 2.99 -18.03 24.40
CA ASN A 185 3.16 -18.68 25.70
C ASN A 185 3.19 -20.20 25.51
N LYS A 186 3.46 -20.97 26.57
CA LYS A 186 3.55 -22.44 26.50
C LYS A 186 2.26 -23.10 26.00
N SER A 187 1.11 -22.42 26.07
CA SER A 187 -0.22 -22.95 25.77
C SER A 187 -0.79 -22.48 24.43
N HIS A 188 -0.22 -21.41 23.83
CA HIS A 188 -0.66 -20.82 22.57
C HIS A 188 0.55 -20.38 21.75
N GLN A 189 0.77 -21.09 20.66
CA GLN A 189 1.72 -20.69 19.63
C GLN A 189 0.95 -19.99 18.52
N ALA A 190 1.34 -18.75 18.23
CA ALA A 190 0.61 -17.94 17.26
C ALA A 190 0.63 -18.54 15.85
N ASP A 191 -0.54 -18.61 15.23
CA ASP A 191 -0.73 -19.21 13.90
C ASP A 191 -0.55 -18.15 12.80
N PHE A 192 0.64 -18.14 12.19
CA PHE A 192 0.97 -17.32 11.04
C PHE A 192 0.76 -18.11 9.75
N ARG A 193 -0.01 -17.56 8.82
CA ARG A 193 -0.30 -18.16 7.51
C ARG A 193 -0.07 -17.18 6.38
N LEU A 194 0.24 -17.71 5.20
CA LEU A 194 0.01 -17.02 3.93
C LEU A 194 -1.46 -17.16 3.52
N SER A 195 -1.91 -16.40 2.53
CA SER A 195 -3.31 -16.46 2.06
C SER A 195 -3.71 -17.80 1.43
N ASP A 196 -2.75 -18.63 1.02
CA ASP A 196 -2.95 -20.01 0.58
C ASP A 196 -3.08 -21.02 1.75
N GLY A 197 -2.97 -20.56 3.00
CA GLY A 197 -3.01 -21.41 4.20
C GLY A 197 -1.68 -22.09 4.55
N SER A 198 -0.62 -21.87 3.79
CA SER A 198 0.72 -22.39 4.12
C SER A 198 1.36 -21.58 5.26
N SER A 199 2.21 -22.22 6.06
CA SER A 199 2.96 -21.54 7.13
C SER A 199 4.23 -20.91 6.56
N PRO A 200 4.41 -19.58 6.61
CA PRO A 200 5.57 -18.94 6.01
C PRO A 200 6.83 -19.06 6.88
N LYS A 201 7.98 -19.29 6.23
CA LYS A 201 9.30 -19.13 6.82
C LYS A 201 9.71 -17.66 6.74
N LEU A 202 9.41 -16.93 7.81
CA LEU A 202 9.64 -15.49 7.89
C LEU A 202 11.07 -15.16 8.34
N ASN A 203 11.63 -14.09 7.78
CA ASN A 203 12.89 -13.54 8.30
C ASN A 203 12.75 -13.01 9.74
N ALA A 204 13.85 -12.73 10.43
CA ALA A 204 13.84 -12.25 11.82
C ALA A 204 12.94 -11.01 12.04
N THR A 205 12.91 -10.10 11.05
CA THR A 205 12.07 -8.90 11.10
C THR A 205 10.58 -9.16 10.80
N ARG A 206 10.24 -10.36 10.29
CA ARG A 206 8.93 -10.77 9.78
C ARG A 206 8.34 -9.82 8.74
N LYS A 207 9.21 -9.32 7.85
CA LYS A 207 8.83 -8.43 6.74
C LYS A 207 8.89 -9.11 5.38
N ARG A 208 9.60 -10.25 5.32
CA ARG A 208 9.89 -10.99 4.11
C ARG A 208 9.74 -12.48 4.38
N VAL A 209 9.29 -13.19 3.35
CA VAL A 209 9.35 -14.65 3.27
C VAL A 209 10.76 -15.10 2.86
N SER A 210 11.07 -16.38 3.07
CA SER A 210 12.35 -16.97 2.63
C SER A 210 12.39 -17.16 1.11
N SER A 211 13.59 -17.32 0.56
CA SER A 211 13.78 -17.66 -0.85
C SER A 211 13.07 -18.97 -1.24
N SER A 212 13.07 -19.97 -0.34
CA SER A 212 12.36 -21.23 -0.57
C SER A 212 10.84 -21.07 -0.71
N ASP A 213 10.24 -20.17 0.08
CA ASP A 213 8.81 -19.88 -0.04
C ASP A 213 8.52 -19.12 -1.33
N LEU A 214 9.40 -18.20 -1.74
CA LEU A 214 9.26 -17.47 -2.99
C LEU A 214 9.31 -18.39 -4.20
N GLU A 215 10.25 -19.33 -4.21
CA GLU A 215 10.41 -20.27 -5.31
C GLU A 215 9.20 -21.22 -5.39
N ARG A 216 8.74 -21.75 -4.25
CA ARG A 216 7.50 -22.54 -4.16
C ARG A 216 6.27 -21.80 -4.68
N LEU A 217 6.24 -20.49 -4.51
CA LEU A 217 5.12 -19.62 -4.90
C LEU A 217 5.35 -18.93 -6.24
N SER A 218 6.45 -19.19 -6.94
CA SER A 218 6.79 -18.52 -8.20
C SER A 218 5.76 -18.84 -9.29
N GLY A 219 5.62 -17.92 -10.26
CA GLY A 219 4.76 -18.10 -11.43
C GLY A 219 3.25 -18.05 -11.20
N LYS A 220 2.77 -17.83 -9.96
CA LYS A 220 1.33 -17.73 -9.65
C LYS A 220 1.00 -16.68 -8.61
N PHE A 221 -0.23 -16.18 -8.63
CA PHE A 221 -0.79 -15.38 -7.54
C PHE A 221 -1.27 -16.29 -6.41
N GLU A 222 -1.05 -15.88 -5.16
CA GLU A 222 -1.73 -16.49 -4.02
C GLU A 222 -3.23 -16.12 -4.06
N PRO A 223 -4.13 -16.87 -3.39
CA PRO A 223 -5.58 -16.60 -3.42
C PRO A 223 -5.92 -15.14 -3.11
N TRP A 224 -5.11 -14.52 -2.24
CA TRP A 224 -5.09 -13.09 -2.00
C TRP A 224 -3.65 -12.59 -1.93
N PHE A 225 -3.38 -11.45 -2.56
CA PHE A 225 -2.06 -10.82 -2.59
C PHE A 225 -2.21 -9.30 -2.50
N VAL A 226 -1.10 -8.59 -2.32
CA VAL A 226 -1.10 -7.12 -2.36
C VAL A 226 -0.46 -6.66 -3.65
N TYR A 227 -1.22 -5.96 -4.49
CA TYR A 227 -0.70 -5.22 -5.62
C TYR A 227 -0.10 -3.90 -5.15
N HIS A 228 1.23 -3.78 -5.20
CA HIS A 228 1.96 -2.59 -4.79
C HIS A 228 2.31 -1.75 -6.03
N ARG A 229 1.75 -0.55 -6.14
CA ARG A 229 2.08 0.40 -7.22
C ARG A 229 3.34 1.19 -6.87
N VAL A 230 4.48 0.49 -6.88
CA VAL A 230 5.81 1.03 -6.57
C VAL A 230 6.21 2.10 -7.58
N PHE A 231 5.99 1.84 -8.87
CA PHE A 231 6.50 2.67 -9.96
C PHE A 231 5.48 3.65 -10.49
N ARG A 232 4.21 3.24 -10.62
CA ARG A 232 3.16 4.01 -11.32
C ARG A 232 3.66 4.39 -12.72
N SER A 233 3.50 5.64 -13.14
CA SER A 233 4.17 6.16 -14.34
C SER A 233 5.57 6.69 -14.01
N HIS A 234 6.40 6.88 -15.05
CA HIS A 234 7.73 7.45 -14.93
C HIS A 234 7.72 8.82 -14.21
N ASP A 235 6.79 9.70 -14.58
CA ASP A 235 6.74 11.06 -14.03
C ASP A 235 6.30 11.07 -12.56
N GLU A 236 5.42 10.14 -12.17
CA GLU A 236 5.01 9.98 -10.79
C GLU A 236 6.08 9.37 -9.92
N TYR A 237 6.83 8.39 -10.44
CA TYR A 237 8.02 7.87 -9.76
C TYR A 237 8.99 9.01 -9.44
N CYS A 238 9.31 9.81 -10.46
CA CYS A 238 10.17 10.99 -10.34
C CYS A 238 9.60 12.01 -9.34
N ALA A 239 8.31 12.34 -9.42
CA ALA A 239 7.65 13.22 -8.46
C ALA A 239 7.77 12.71 -7.01
N SER A 240 7.76 11.38 -6.82
CA SER A 240 7.86 10.75 -5.51
C SER A 240 9.22 10.94 -4.84
N LEU A 241 10.28 11.21 -5.62
CA LEU A 241 11.66 11.38 -5.15
C LEU A 241 11.84 12.65 -4.31
N VAL A 242 11.12 13.73 -4.64
CA VAL A 242 11.23 15.05 -3.97
C VAL A 242 10.51 15.10 -2.62
N LYS A 243 9.73 14.07 -2.25
CA LYS A 243 9.01 14.03 -0.96
C LYS A 243 9.96 14.02 0.27
N GLY A 244 11.28 13.84 0.10
CA GLY A 244 12.25 13.69 1.21
C GLY A 244 11.87 12.59 2.20
N ARG A 245 12.57 12.49 3.34
CA ARG A 245 12.20 11.59 4.45
C ARG A 245 12.17 12.33 5.79
N LEU A 246 11.40 13.42 5.85
CA LEU A 246 11.26 14.27 7.04
C LEU A 246 10.82 13.48 8.30
N HIS A 247 9.98 12.45 8.15
CA HIS A 247 9.56 11.57 9.26
C HIS A 247 10.69 10.72 9.85
N ARG A 248 11.86 10.66 9.20
CA ARG A 248 13.10 10.05 9.71
C ARG A 248 14.21 11.07 9.96
N ASN A 249 13.86 12.36 10.09
CA ASN A 249 14.82 13.48 10.20
C ASN A 249 15.78 13.59 9.01
N ASN A 250 15.43 13.02 7.85
CA ASN A 250 16.24 13.12 6.65
C ASN A 250 15.73 14.31 5.80
N ARG A 251 16.55 15.36 5.75
CA ARG A 251 16.33 16.60 4.99
C ARG A 251 16.97 16.60 3.60
N GLN A 252 17.47 15.46 3.13
CA GLN A 252 17.99 15.33 1.78
C GLN A 252 16.90 15.65 0.75
N PRO A 253 17.25 16.32 -0.36
CA PRO A 253 16.28 16.77 -1.35
C PRO A 253 15.65 15.62 -2.14
N ILE A 254 16.33 14.48 -2.24
CA ILE A 254 15.88 13.27 -2.93
C ILE A 254 15.81 12.10 -1.94
N LYS A 255 14.76 11.28 -2.07
CA LYS A 255 14.60 10.03 -1.30
C LYS A 255 15.70 9.03 -1.64
N ASP A 256 16.50 8.70 -0.64
CA ASP A 256 17.59 7.74 -0.64
C ASP A 256 17.15 6.26 -0.51
N ASN A 257 15.87 5.95 -0.27
CA ASN A 257 15.33 4.57 -0.29
C ASN A 257 14.57 4.23 -1.57
N ARG A 258 15.17 4.58 -2.70
CA ARG A 258 14.70 4.25 -4.04
C ARG A 258 15.88 3.68 -4.83
N TYR A 259 15.57 2.78 -5.77
CA TYR A 259 16.54 1.93 -6.45
C TYR A 259 16.45 2.06 -7.99
N GLY A 260 15.88 3.17 -8.46
CA GLY A 260 15.65 3.41 -9.88
C GLY A 260 14.23 3.07 -10.31
N TYR A 261 13.87 3.49 -11.53
CA TYR A 261 12.65 3.10 -12.23
C TYR A 261 12.88 1.79 -13.00
N CYS A 262 13.42 0.80 -12.30
CA CYS A 262 13.77 -0.51 -12.84
C CYS A 262 13.47 -1.61 -11.81
N ILE A 263 13.32 -2.84 -12.31
CA ILE A 263 13.21 -4.06 -11.50
C ILE A 263 14.51 -4.86 -11.49
N GLU A 264 15.36 -4.66 -12.49
CA GLU A 264 16.63 -5.36 -12.71
C GLU A 264 17.76 -4.35 -12.92
N VAL A 265 19.00 -4.81 -12.71
CA VAL A 265 20.26 -4.07 -12.89
C VAL A 265 21.27 -5.06 -13.43
N ASP A 266 21.93 -4.75 -14.54
CA ASP A 266 22.96 -5.60 -15.14
C ASP A 266 22.49 -7.05 -15.41
N GLY A 267 21.20 -7.22 -15.72
CA GLY A 267 20.57 -8.53 -15.97
C GLY A 267 20.16 -9.29 -14.70
N GLU A 268 20.42 -8.74 -13.52
CA GLU A 268 20.02 -9.34 -12.24
C GLU A 268 18.85 -8.61 -11.60
N ASP A 269 17.93 -9.39 -11.02
CA ASP A 269 16.85 -8.84 -10.24
C ASP A 269 17.35 -8.02 -9.05
N LEU A 270 16.78 -6.82 -8.85
CA LEU A 270 16.93 -6.16 -7.56
C LEU A 270 16.38 -7.12 -6.50
N GLY A 271 17.18 -7.44 -5.47
CA GLY A 271 16.94 -8.54 -4.50
C GLY A 271 15.66 -8.48 -3.64
N ARG A 272 14.69 -7.67 -4.02
CA ARG A 272 13.31 -7.65 -3.55
C ARG A 272 12.32 -8.28 -4.52
N PHE A 273 12.66 -8.46 -5.79
CA PHE A 273 11.83 -9.10 -6.82
C PHE A 273 12.22 -10.57 -6.98
N HIS A 274 11.32 -11.38 -7.51
CA HIS A 274 11.55 -12.80 -7.72
C HIS A 274 10.70 -13.36 -8.87
N GLY A 275 11.31 -14.22 -9.68
CA GLY A 275 10.66 -14.93 -10.78
C GLY A 275 10.24 -14.00 -11.93
N ASP A 276 9.65 -14.57 -12.98
CA ASP A 276 9.21 -13.78 -14.13
C ASP A 276 7.97 -12.94 -13.80
N PRO A 277 7.75 -11.83 -14.53
CA PRO A 277 6.47 -11.12 -14.48
C PRO A 277 5.29 -12.02 -14.87
N ILE A 278 4.19 -11.90 -14.14
CA ILE A 278 2.97 -12.69 -14.33
C ILE A 278 1.84 -11.76 -14.76
N GLU A 279 1.05 -12.18 -15.75
CA GLU A 279 -0.15 -11.47 -16.18
C GLU A 279 -1.32 -11.75 -15.21
N TYR A 280 -1.86 -10.69 -14.61
CA TYR A 280 -3.14 -10.70 -13.93
C TYR A 280 -4.23 -10.27 -14.90
N ARG A 281 -5.04 -11.24 -15.35
CA ARG A 281 -6.11 -11.02 -16.33
C ARG A 281 -7.47 -10.92 -15.67
N ILE A 282 -8.14 -9.80 -15.87
CA ILE A 282 -9.46 -9.53 -15.30
C ILE A 282 -10.53 -9.89 -16.34
N ASN A 283 -11.58 -10.61 -15.90
CA ASN A 283 -12.75 -10.84 -16.73
C ASN A 283 -13.32 -9.51 -17.22
N TRP A 284 -13.65 -9.44 -18.51
CA TRP A 284 -14.08 -8.21 -19.16
C TRP A 284 -15.29 -7.55 -18.48
N TRP A 285 -16.27 -8.35 -18.07
CA TRP A 285 -17.47 -7.85 -17.39
C TRP A 285 -17.15 -7.27 -16.02
N HIS A 286 -16.32 -7.95 -15.24
CA HIS A 286 -15.87 -7.43 -13.94
C HIS A 286 -15.06 -6.13 -14.10
N GLN A 287 -14.22 -6.03 -15.14
CA GLN A 287 -13.44 -4.83 -15.42
C GLN A 287 -14.32 -3.65 -15.80
N ILE A 288 -15.29 -3.84 -16.70
CA ILE A 288 -16.24 -2.79 -17.10
C ILE A 288 -17.07 -2.34 -15.89
N TYR A 289 -17.62 -3.29 -15.15
CA TYR A 289 -18.48 -2.98 -14.01
C TYR A 289 -17.71 -2.21 -12.91
N TYR A 290 -16.47 -2.60 -12.63
CA TYR A 290 -15.60 -1.87 -11.71
C TYR A 290 -15.36 -0.43 -12.16
N GLN A 291 -14.97 -0.23 -13.43
CA GLN A 291 -14.66 1.09 -13.97
C GLN A 291 -15.89 2.01 -14.02
N TRP A 292 -17.04 1.46 -14.40
CA TRP A 292 -18.31 2.18 -14.37
C TRP A 292 -18.70 2.57 -12.94
N SER A 293 -18.59 1.64 -11.99
CA SER A 293 -18.90 1.86 -10.58
C SER A 293 -17.98 2.92 -9.96
N TYR A 294 -16.69 2.90 -10.27
CA TYR A 294 -15.74 3.92 -9.82
C TYR A 294 -16.06 5.29 -10.42
N SER A 295 -16.35 5.34 -11.73
CA SER A 295 -16.73 6.57 -12.41
C SER A 295 -18.01 7.17 -11.81
N TRP A 296 -19.00 6.34 -11.49
CA TRP A 296 -20.22 6.76 -10.81
C TRP A 296 -19.93 7.27 -9.39
N PHE A 297 -19.09 6.58 -8.62
CA PHE A 297 -18.65 7.02 -7.29
C PHE A 297 -18.00 8.40 -7.34
N VAL A 298 -17.07 8.62 -8.27
CA VAL A 298 -16.38 9.91 -8.48
C VAL A 298 -17.37 11.00 -8.88
N ARG A 299 -18.30 10.71 -9.80
CA ARG A 299 -19.31 11.67 -10.28
C ARG A 299 -20.27 12.07 -9.17
N ARG A 300 -20.86 11.09 -8.48
CA ARG A 300 -21.84 11.30 -7.39
C ARG A 300 -21.28 12.17 -6.27
N LEU A 301 -20.01 11.98 -5.93
CA LEU A 301 -19.32 12.73 -4.87
C LEU A 301 -18.60 13.99 -5.38
N GLY A 302 -18.75 14.32 -6.67
CA GLY A 302 -18.12 15.50 -7.29
C GLY A 302 -16.59 15.51 -7.21
N LEU A 303 -15.94 14.35 -7.15
CA LEU A 303 -14.51 14.23 -6.82
C LEU A 303 -13.58 14.56 -7.99
N LYS A 304 -14.08 14.59 -9.23
CA LYS A 304 -13.26 14.77 -10.45
C LYS A 304 -12.29 15.96 -10.36
N LYS A 305 -12.79 17.14 -9.97
CA LYS A 305 -11.95 18.35 -9.83
C LYS A 305 -10.92 18.20 -8.70
N LEU A 306 -11.30 17.59 -7.58
CA LEU A 306 -10.38 17.38 -6.45
C LEU A 306 -9.25 16.41 -6.82
N ILE A 307 -9.58 15.31 -7.50
CA ILE A 307 -8.58 14.35 -7.98
C ILE A 307 -7.61 15.06 -8.93
N SER A 308 -8.11 15.84 -9.89
CA SER A 308 -7.28 16.60 -10.84
C SER A 308 -6.36 17.65 -10.16
N GLU A 309 -6.86 18.34 -9.13
CA GLU A 309 -6.04 19.24 -8.31
C GLU A 309 -4.88 18.49 -7.62
N GLY A 310 -5.14 17.28 -7.08
CA GLY A 310 -4.13 16.41 -6.50
C GLY A 310 -3.11 15.91 -7.53
N GLN A 311 -3.57 15.55 -8.72
CA GLN A 311 -2.71 15.15 -9.84
C GLN A 311 -1.76 16.29 -10.23
N SER A 312 -2.27 17.51 -10.35
CA SER A 312 -1.48 18.72 -10.61
C SER A 312 -0.47 19.00 -9.50
N PHE A 313 -0.86 18.79 -8.23
CA PHE A 313 0.07 18.91 -7.10
C PHE A 313 1.25 17.92 -7.21
N THR A 314 0.98 16.68 -7.62
CA THR A 314 2.03 15.68 -7.85
C THR A 314 2.93 16.08 -9.02
N MET A 315 2.36 16.56 -10.12
CA MET A 315 3.14 17.02 -11.28
C MET A 315 3.99 18.26 -11.00
N ARG A 316 3.57 19.14 -10.07
CA ARG A 316 4.45 20.22 -9.58
C ARG A 316 5.72 19.68 -8.91
N ARG A 317 5.65 18.56 -8.18
CA ARG A 317 6.83 17.94 -7.57
C ARG A 317 7.81 17.39 -8.61
N TYR A 318 7.28 16.82 -9.69
CA TYR A 318 8.11 16.43 -10.83
C TYR A 318 8.85 17.63 -11.44
N GLN A 319 8.16 18.76 -11.61
CA GLN A 319 8.80 19.99 -12.09
C GLN A 319 9.86 20.53 -11.12
N ILE A 320 9.65 20.36 -9.80
CA ILE A 320 10.65 20.68 -8.80
C ILE A 320 11.89 19.79 -8.96
N LEU A 321 11.72 18.48 -9.16
CA LEU A 321 12.86 17.58 -9.41
C LEU A 321 13.65 18.03 -10.63
N LYS A 322 12.95 18.33 -11.73
CA LYS A 322 13.59 18.81 -12.96
C LYS A 322 14.45 20.05 -12.69
N LYS A 323 13.85 21.09 -12.11
CA LYS A 323 14.56 22.33 -11.76
C LYS A 323 15.71 22.11 -10.78
N LEU A 324 15.59 21.15 -9.87
CA LEU A 324 16.63 20.83 -8.92
C LEU A 324 17.84 20.22 -9.63
N ILE A 325 17.63 19.23 -10.49
CA ILE A 325 18.69 18.60 -11.29
C ILE A 325 19.33 19.61 -12.25
N ASP A 326 18.53 20.44 -12.94
CA ASP A 326 19.02 21.47 -13.86
C ASP A 326 19.94 22.50 -13.15
N ARG A 327 19.67 22.80 -11.88
CA ARG A 327 20.46 23.76 -11.07
C ARG A 327 21.67 23.13 -10.39
N GLN A 328 21.62 21.82 -10.13
CA GLN A 328 22.62 21.07 -9.39
C GLN A 328 22.89 19.72 -10.09
N PRO A 329 23.58 19.72 -11.24
CA PRO A 329 23.83 18.51 -12.02
C PRO A 329 24.60 17.43 -11.24
N GLU A 330 25.41 17.82 -10.24
CA GLU A 330 26.15 16.89 -9.36
C GLU A 330 25.23 15.93 -8.59
N LEU A 331 23.94 16.29 -8.43
CA LEU A 331 22.95 15.40 -7.83
C LEU A 331 22.70 14.14 -8.66
N GLN A 332 22.92 14.17 -9.98
CA GLN A 332 22.78 12.98 -10.82
C GLN A 332 23.79 11.91 -10.43
N HIS A 333 25.04 12.31 -10.14
CA HIS A 333 26.06 11.39 -9.64
C HIS A 333 25.72 10.89 -8.24
N ARG A 334 25.39 11.82 -7.32
CA ARG A 334 25.08 11.50 -5.92
C ARG A 334 23.88 10.55 -5.77
N TYR A 335 22.86 10.72 -6.60
CA TYR A 335 21.61 9.95 -6.57
C TYR A 335 21.47 9.00 -7.75
N ARG A 336 22.59 8.53 -8.33
CA ARG A 336 22.61 7.61 -9.48
C ARG A 336 21.68 6.40 -9.28
N THR A 337 21.66 5.83 -8.08
CA THR A 337 20.82 4.66 -7.76
C THR A 337 19.34 5.00 -7.77
N GLN A 338 18.95 6.22 -7.37
CA GLN A 338 17.55 6.63 -7.32
C GLN A 338 17.03 7.08 -8.70
N LEU A 339 17.91 7.69 -9.51
CA LEU A 339 17.61 8.25 -10.81
C LEU A 339 17.80 7.24 -11.97
N ARG A 340 18.32 6.04 -11.68
CA ARG A 340 18.48 4.97 -12.67
C ARG A 340 17.19 4.69 -13.45
N SER A 341 17.33 4.51 -14.76
CA SER A 341 16.25 4.28 -15.73
C SER A 341 15.17 5.37 -15.73
N THR A 342 15.53 6.57 -15.28
CA THR A 342 14.72 7.78 -15.44
C THR A 342 15.35 8.68 -16.47
N ARG A 343 14.59 9.64 -17.00
CA ARG A 343 15.14 10.67 -17.90
C ARG A 343 16.21 11.57 -17.26
N PHE A 344 16.43 11.46 -15.95
CA PHE A 344 17.43 12.22 -15.20
C PHE A 344 18.67 11.38 -14.88
N GLU A 345 18.71 10.12 -15.34
CA GLU A 345 19.91 9.30 -15.27
C GLU A 345 21.08 10.01 -15.98
N LEU A 346 22.27 9.89 -15.39
CA LEU A 346 23.48 10.44 -16.01
C LEU A 346 23.78 9.60 -17.25
N SER A 347 23.99 10.27 -18.38
CA SER A 347 24.37 9.64 -19.65
C SER A 347 25.69 8.90 -19.55
#